data_AF-A0ABD1DC66-F1
#
_entry.id   AF-A0ABD1DC66-F1
#
_cell.length_a   1.000
_cell.length_b   1.000
_cell.length_c   1.000
_cell.angle_alpha   90.00
_cell.angle_beta   90.00
_cell.angle_gamma   90.00
#
_symmetry.space_group_name_H-M   'P 1'
#
loop_
_entity.id
_entity.type
_entity.pdbx_description
1 polymer ?
#
loop_
_entity_poly.entity_id
_entity_poly.type
_entity_poly.pdbx_seq_one_letter_code
_entity_poly.pdbx_strand_id
1 'polypeptide(L)'
;MSGTSSSCRLCGHSTDDLVEIYSEQGLAADYARKICRYLYLLVTPDDALPKAICWMCSQQLDSFHRFHEKINEIQHRLLGGRFTSQYVIQDHHRLGRRSFTLLSTPRKKKKWELNRKRSFR
;
A
#
# COMPACT_ATOMS: atom_id res chain seq x y z
N MET A 1 10.02 -27.21 -25.66
CA MET A 1 10.65 -26.05 -25.04
C MET A 1 9.58 -25.27 -24.31
N SER A 2 9.51 -25.45 -22.99
CA SER A 2 8.54 -24.81 -22.10
C SER A 2 9.04 -23.41 -21.73
N GLY A 3 8.47 -22.36 -22.33
CA GLY A 3 8.90 -20.97 -22.12
C GLY A 3 7.71 -20.10 -21.77
N THR A 4 7.59 -19.81 -20.47
CA THR A 4 6.76 -18.80 -19.80
C THR A 4 6.14 -17.72 -20.69
N SER A 5 4.81 -17.59 -20.65
CA SER A 5 4.07 -16.46 -21.23
C SER A 5 4.58 -15.13 -20.62
N SER A 6 5.43 -14.42 -21.34
CA SER A 6 6.01 -13.11 -20.98
C SER A 6 4.95 -12.01 -21.08
N SER A 7 4.00 -12.01 -20.14
CA SER A 7 2.95 -11.02 -20.05
C SER A 7 3.05 -10.21 -18.77
N CYS A 8 2.69 -8.94 -18.85
CA CYS A 8 2.61 -8.05 -17.70
C CYS A 8 1.55 -8.54 -16.71
N ARG A 9 1.91 -8.68 -15.43
CA ARG A 9 1.01 -9.07 -14.35
C ARG A 9 -0.17 -8.12 -14.16
N LEU A 10 -0.02 -6.85 -14.52
CA LEU A 10 -1.04 -5.83 -14.28
C LEU A 10 -1.99 -5.61 -15.45
N CYS A 11 -1.55 -5.78 -16.70
CA CYS A 11 -2.38 -5.52 -17.88
C CYS A 11 -2.45 -6.67 -18.90
N GLY A 12 -1.69 -7.76 -18.71
CA GLY A 12 -1.65 -8.89 -19.62
C GLY A 12 -0.92 -8.63 -20.95
N HIS A 13 -0.42 -7.41 -21.18
CA HIS A 13 0.33 -7.09 -22.40
C HIS A 13 1.60 -7.93 -22.49
N SER A 14 1.81 -8.59 -23.63
CA SER A 14 2.99 -9.41 -23.88
C SER A 14 4.10 -8.56 -24.49
N THR A 15 5.28 -8.61 -23.91
CA THR A 15 6.46 -7.85 -24.34
C THR A 15 7.70 -8.48 -23.73
N ASP A 16 8.84 -8.31 -24.38
CA ASP A 16 10.13 -8.76 -23.84
C ASP A 16 10.69 -7.78 -22.80
N ASP A 17 10.20 -6.53 -22.81
CA ASP A 17 10.61 -5.46 -21.90
C ASP A 17 9.81 -5.49 -20.59
N LEU A 18 9.91 -6.61 -19.86
CA LEU A 18 9.30 -6.79 -18.55
C LEU A 18 10.36 -6.73 -17.44
N VAL A 19 9.99 -6.10 -16.32
CA VAL A 19 10.78 -6.11 -15.09
C VAL A 19 10.13 -7.06 -14.11
N GLU A 20 10.89 -8.05 -13.61
CA GLU A 20 10.38 -8.95 -12.59
C GLU A 20 10.12 -8.20 -11.27
N ILE A 21 9.00 -8.50 -10.64
CA ILE A 21 8.55 -7.88 -9.38
C ILE A 21 9.56 -8.12 -8.26
N TYR A 22 10.27 -9.26 -8.30
CA TYR A 22 11.24 -9.70 -7.29
C TYR A 22 12.69 -9.67 -7.77
N SER A 23 13.00 -9.11 -8.95
CA SER A 23 14.40 -8.83 -9.32
C SER A 23 14.96 -7.69 -8.47
N GLU A 24 16.26 -7.46 -8.54
CA GLU A 24 16.91 -6.31 -7.88
C GLU A 24 16.21 -4.98 -8.22
N GLN A 25 15.88 -4.77 -9.50
CA GLN A 25 15.18 -3.57 -9.96
C GLN A 25 13.76 -3.50 -9.38
N GLY A 26 13.04 -4.63 -9.34
CA GLY A 26 11.69 -4.69 -8.80
C GLY A 26 11.62 -4.46 -7.28
N LEU A 27 12.63 -4.97 -6.55
CA LEU A 27 12.79 -4.74 -5.12
C LEU A 27 13.18 -3.27 -4.83
N ALA A 28 14.12 -2.70 -5.58
CA ALA A 28 14.48 -1.30 -5.47
C ALA A 28 13.30 -0.35 -5.77
N ALA A 29 12.45 -0.73 -6.73
CA ALA A 29 11.22 -0.01 -7.06
C ALA A 29 10.03 -0.37 -6.15
N ASP A 30 10.19 -1.34 -5.23
CA ASP A 30 9.18 -1.74 -4.25
C ASP A 30 7.82 -2.12 -4.87
N TYR A 31 7.87 -2.84 -6.00
CA TYR A 31 6.68 -3.16 -6.79
C TYR A 31 5.66 -3.99 -6.00
N ALA A 32 6.11 -5.03 -5.28
CA ALA A 32 5.21 -5.89 -4.53
C ALA A 32 4.36 -5.11 -3.51
N ARG A 33 4.99 -4.21 -2.74
CA ARG A 33 4.27 -3.39 -1.75
C ARG A 33 3.32 -2.41 -2.44
N LYS A 34 3.75 -1.73 -3.50
CA LYS A 34 2.93 -0.76 -4.23
C LYS A 34 1.70 -1.43 -4.86
N ILE A 35 1.88 -2.58 -5.52
CA ILE A 35 0.79 -3.38 -6.10
C ILE A 35 -0.21 -3.78 -5.01
N CYS A 36 0.27 -4.35 -3.91
CA CYS A 36 -0.59 -4.77 -2.80
C CYS A 36 -1.36 -3.59 -2.17
N ARG A 37 -0.66 -2.47 -1.95
CA ARG A 37 -1.23 -1.28 -1.28
C ARG A 37 -2.24 -0.54 -2.14
N TYR A 38 -2.02 -0.44 -3.45
CA TYR A 38 -2.81 0.45 -4.31
C TYR A 38 -3.80 -0.27 -5.20
N LEU A 39 -3.48 -1.49 -5.64
CA LEU A 39 -4.31 -2.27 -6.56
C LEU A 39 -5.04 -3.41 -5.85
N TYR A 40 -4.80 -3.61 -4.55
CA TYR A 40 -5.40 -4.67 -3.74
C TYR A 40 -5.13 -6.07 -4.28
N LEU A 41 -4.01 -6.23 -4.98
CA LEU A 41 -3.57 -7.49 -5.56
C LEU A 41 -2.43 -8.05 -4.71
N LEU A 42 -2.64 -9.20 -4.09
CA LEU A 42 -1.56 -9.93 -3.45
C LEU A 42 -0.68 -10.56 -4.53
N VAL A 43 0.61 -10.22 -4.50
CA VAL A 43 1.63 -10.87 -5.32
C VAL A 43 2.62 -11.56 -4.38
N THR A 44 2.92 -12.82 -4.66
CA THR A 44 3.89 -13.61 -3.90
C THR A 44 4.97 -14.21 -4.81
N PRO A 45 6.19 -14.46 -4.27
CA PRO A 45 7.23 -15.17 -5.01
C PRO A 45 6.80 -16.56 -5.48
N ASP A 46 5.82 -17.17 -4.82
CA ASP A 46 5.30 -18.51 -5.11
C ASP A 46 4.10 -18.52 -6.07
N ASP A 47 3.67 -17.35 -6.58
CA ASP A 47 2.51 -17.25 -7.47
C ASP A 47 2.66 -18.11 -8.75
N ALA A 48 1.56 -18.71 -9.22
CA ALA A 48 1.50 -19.36 -10.52
C ALA A 48 1.26 -18.37 -11.69
N LEU A 49 0.95 -17.11 -11.37
CA LEU A 49 0.68 -16.04 -12.32
C LEU A 49 1.98 -15.30 -12.72
N PRO A 50 1.98 -14.52 -13.82
CA PRO A 50 3.15 -13.75 -14.23
C PRO A 50 3.71 -12.89 -13.09
N LYS A 51 5.04 -12.84 -12.96
CA LYS A 51 5.75 -12.13 -11.89
C LYS A 51 6.53 -10.93 -12.41
N ALA A 52 6.14 -10.39 -13.56
CA ALA A 52 6.82 -9.28 -14.18
C ALA A 52 5.81 -8.21 -14.66
N ILE A 53 6.25 -6.95 -14.71
CA ILE A 53 5.43 -5.82 -15.12
C ILE A 53 6.08 -5.08 -16.29
N CYS A 54 5.27 -4.54 -17.19
CA CYS A 54 5.77 -3.70 -18.27
C CYS A 54 6.05 -2.28 -17.79
N TRP A 55 6.87 -1.56 -18.57
CA TRP A 55 7.24 -0.17 -18.30
C TRP A 55 6.02 0.74 -18.04
N MET A 56 4.98 0.63 -18.87
CA MET A 56 3.80 1.49 -18.75
C MET A 56 3.05 1.30 -17.43
N CYS A 57 2.92 0.05 -16.96
CA CYS A 57 2.29 -0.23 -15.67
C CYS A 57 3.17 0.20 -14.49
N SER A 58 4.49 0.03 -14.63
CA SER A 58 5.47 0.52 -13.66
C SER A 58 5.38 2.04 -13.47
N GLN A 59 5.38 2.81 -14.56
CA GLN A 59 5.27 4.28 -14.50
C GLN A 59 3.97 4.76 -13.87
N GLN A 60 2.84 4.11 -14.19
CA GLN A 60 1.55 4.44 -13.58
C GLN A 60 1.56 4.15 -12.07
N LEU A 61 2.13 3.02 -11.65
CA LEU A 61 2.22 2.63 -10.25
C LEU A 61 3.06 3.63 -9.44
N ASP A 62 4.18 4.07 -10.00
CA ASP A 62 5.05 5.08 -9.38
C ASP A 62 4.40 6.47 -9.33
N SER A 63 3.74 6.87 -10.41
CA SER A 63 2.98 8.13 -10.46
C SER A 63 1.89 8.16 -9.38
N PHE A 64 1.12 7.07 -9.25
CA PHE A 64 0.09 6.95 -8.24
C PHE A 64 0.67 6.94 -6.82
N HIS A 65 1.78 6.24 -6.59
CA HIS A 65 2.48 6.22 -5.32
C HIS A 65 2.84 7.63 -4.85
N ARG A 66 3.50 8.41 -5.71
CA ARG A 66 3.91 9.80 -5.42
C ARG A 66 2.70 10.71 -5.18
N PHE A 67 1.65 10.53 -5.96
CA PHE A 67 0.41 11.28 -5.77
C PHE A 67 -0.24 10.97 -4.41
N HIS A 68 -0.31 9.70 -4.04
CA HIS A 68 -0.85 9.25 -2.75
C HIS A 68 0.00 9.75 -1.57
N GLU A 69 1.33 9.76 -1.67
CA GLU A 69 2.21 10.33 -0.63
C GLU A 69 1.96 11.82 -0.43
N LYS A 70 1.87 12.58 -1.52
CA LYS A 70 1.56 14.01 -1.46
C LYS A 70 0.21 14.29 -0.80
N ILE A 71 -0.82 13.47 -1.10
CA ILE A 71 -2.11 13.57 -0.43
C ILE A 71 -1.95 13.34 1.07
N ASN A 72 -1.26 12.27 1.48
CA ASN A 72 -1.08 11.95 2.89
C ASN A 72 -0.33 13.05 3.64
N GLU A 73 0.73 13.60 3.06
CA GLU A 73 1.47 14.74 3.63
C GLU A 73 0.56 15.96 3.86
N ILE A 74 -0.22 16.32 2.85
CA ILE A 74 -1.16 17.45 2.94
C ILE A 74 -2.22 17.18 4.01
N GLN A 75 -2.81 15.97 4.04
CA GLN A 75 -3.82 15.60 5.04
C GLN A 75 -3.25 15.62 6.45
N HIS A 76 -2.03 15.11 6.66
CA HIS A 76 -1.34 15.17 7.94
C HIS A 76 -1.13 16.62 8.42
N ARG A 77 -0.74 17.52 7.50
CA ARG A 77 -0.55 18.95 7.78
C ARG A 77 -1.86 19.65 8.13
N LEU A 78 -2.91 19.45 7.33
CA LEU A 78 -4.21 20.11 7.51
C LEU A 78 -4.93 19.66 8.78
N LEU A 79 -4.79 18.38 9.15
CA LEU A 79 -5.46 17.81 10.32
C LEU A 79 -4.63 17.96 11.61
N GLY A 80 -3.53 18.71 11.58
CA GLY A 80 -2.76 19.11 12.76
C GLY A 80 -2.23 17.95 13.59
N GLY A 81 -1.84 16.84 12.95
CA GLY A 81 -1.36 15.64 13.63
C GLY A 81 -2.41 14.93 14.50
N ARG A 82 -3.69 15.33 14.43
CA ARG A 82 -4.80 14.67 15.14
C ARG A 82 -5.31 13.43 14.39
N PHE A 83 -4.89 13.26 13.14
CA PHE A 83 -5.20 12.09 12.33
C PHE A 83 -3.98 11.17 12.23
N THR A 84 -4.05 10.00 12.88
CA THR A 84 -3.16 8.88 12.59
C THR A 84 -3.74 8.15 11.38
N SER A 85 -3.26 8.44 10.16
CA SER A 85 -3.26 7.52 9.01
C SER A 85 -4.49 6.60 8.84
N GLN A 86 -5.73 7.07 9.11
CA GLN A 86 -6.91 6.20 9.11
C GLN A 86 -7.72 6.28 7.81
N TYR A 87 -7.25 7.10 6.85
CA TYR A 87 -7.74 7.10 5.46
C TYR A 87 -6.77 6.43 4.49
N VAL A 88 -5.66 5.88 4.99
CA VAL A 88 -4.83 5.04 4.17
C VAL A 88 -5.58 3.74 3.99
N ILE A 89 -5.73 3.34 2.73
CA ILE A 89 -6.05 1.98 2.30
C ILE A 89 -5.18 0.99 3.10
N GLN A 90 -5.64 0.58 4.29
CA GLN A 90 -4.90 -0.29 5.21
C GLN A 90 -5.70 -1.53 5.61
N ASP A 91 -7.01 -1.57 5.34
CA ASP A 91 -7.89 -2.61 5.86
C ASP A 91 -8.60 -3.45 4.77
N HIS A 92 -7.90 -3.81 3.69
CA HIS A 92 -8.44 -4.84 2.76
C HIS A 92 -8.12 -6.29 3.17
N HIS A 93 -7.58 -6.51 4.38
CA HIS A 93 -7.57 -7.85 4.99
C HIS A 93 -8.98 -8.37 5.38
N ARG A 94 -10.06 -7.74 4.90
CA ARG A 94 -11.45 -8.15 5.18
C ARG A 94 -12.30 -8.43 3.93
N LEU A 95 -11.73 -9.09 2.91
CA LEU A 95 -12.53 -9.89 1.97
C LEU A 95 -13.08 -11.15 2.68
N GLY A 96 -13.95 -10.93 3.66
CA GLY A 96 -14.56 -11.98 4.47
C GLY A 96 -15.59 -11.41 5.43
N ARG A 97 -16.85 -11.34 4.96
CA ARG A 97 -18.11 -11.18 5.71
C ARG A 97 -18.03 -10.44 7.07
N ARG A 98 -18.49 -9.19 7.11
CA ARG A 98 -19.49 -8.66 8.08
C ARG A 98 -19.68 -7.14 7.92
N SER A 99 -20.92 -6.72 8.16
CA SER A 99 -21.46 -5.37 8.01
C SER A 99 -20.57 -4.27 8.60
N PHE A 100 -20.47 -3.17 7.88
CA PHE A 100 -19.82 -1.93 8.32
C PHE A 100 -20.51 -1.40 9.59
N THR A 101 -19.82 -1.44 10.73
CA THR A 101 -20.09 -0.55 11.86
C THR A 101 -18.86 0.33 12.02
N LEU A 102 -19.06 1.65 11.91
CA LEU A 102 -18.07 2.68 12.24
C LEU A 102 -17.64 2.51 13.70
N LEU A 103 -16.62 1.69 13.95
CA LEU A 103 -16.01 1.55 15.26
C LEU A 103 -14.99 2.66 15.43
N SER A 104 -15.42 3.75 16.06
CA SER A 104 -14.51 4.75 16.61
C SER A 104 -13.64 4.10 17.70
N THR A 105 -12.37 3.82 17.41
CA THR A 105 -11.44 3.36 18.44
C THR A 105 -11.08 4.52 19.38
N PRO A 106 -11.20 4.39 20.71
CA PRO A 106 -10.85 5.46 21.63
C PRO A 106 -9.33 5.67 21.71
N ARG A 107 -8.95 6.95 21.76
CA ARG A 107 -7.60 7.48 22.01
C ARG A 107 -6.88 6.73 23.15
N LYS A 108 -5.74 6.07 22.88
CA LYS A 108 -4.80 5.72 23.97
C LYS A 108 -4.19 7.02 24.50
N LYS A 109 -4.68 7.50 25.65
CA LYS A 109 -4.10 8.65 26.35
C LYS A 109 -2.62 8.36 26.64
N LYS A 110 -1.72 9.28 26.25
CA LYS A 110 -0.29 9.13 26.55
C LYS A 110 -0.10 9.28 28.06
N LYS A 111 0.70 8.39 28.66
CA LYS A 111 0.95 8.29 30.13
C LYS A 111 1.36 9.62 30.79
N TRP A 112 1.94 10.56 30.04
CA TRP A 112 2.33 11.88 30.55
C TRP A 112 1.14 12.83 30.82
N GLU A 113 -0.02 12.64 30.17
CA GLU A 113 -1.21 13.48 30.40
C GLU A 113 -1.92 13.15 31.72
N LEU A 114 -1.75 11.93 32.24
CA LEU A 114 -2.29 11.51 33.54
C LEU A 114 -1.50 12.07 34.72
N ASN A 115 -0.21 12.39 34.54
CA ASN A 115 0.64 12.85 35.63
C ASN A 115 0.61 14.38 35.85
N ARG A 116 0.00 15.15 34.95
CA ARG A 116 -0.13 16.61 35.08
C ARG A 116 -1.31 17.05 35.95
N LYS A 117 -2.20 16.12 36.35
CA LYS A 117 -3.37 16.41 37.20
C LYS A 117 -3.15 16.15 38.70
N ARG A 118 -1.92 15.88 39.14
CA ARG A 118 -1.56 15.67 40.57
C ARG A 118 -0.63 16.73 41.17
N SER A 119 -0.39 17.85 40.47
CA SER A 119 0.48 18.94 40.97
C SER A 119 -0.27 20.23 41.33
N PHE A 120 -1.60 20.18 41.40
CA PHE A 120 -2.45 21.25 41.96
C PHE A 120 -3.54 20.61 42.83
N ARG A 121 -3.11 20.00 43.94
CA ARG A 121 -3.89 19.81 45.17
C ARG A 121 -2.93 19.48 46.29
#